data_AF-A0A6N2I9V8-F1
#
_entry.id   AF-A0A6N2I9V8-F1
#
_cell.length_a   1.000
_cell.length_b   1.000
_cell.length_c   1.000
_cell.angle_alpha   90.00
_cell.angle_beta   90.00
_cell.angle_gamma   90.00
#
_symmetry.space_group_name_H-M   'P 1'
#
loop_
_entity.id
_entity.type
_entity.pdbx_description
1 polymer ?
#
loop_
_entity_poly.entity_id
_entity_poly.type
_entity_poly.pdbx_seq_one_letter_code
_entity_poly.pdbx_strand_id
1 'polypeptide(L)'
;MSTTTTGSDPGEPRRRRARVPGPLRGRDGRRGADRRVTAPDEGPERRPLVLTDREQRRLIEQARKRGVKEAVSRKRLLVRGRTVRSGAFDPWVLGSAGRASYFAELASVRDTLRAQLWEQAADREERELLRDARARSDVEAAEVEGRLQDDLLREADEQVRSSWRELNRLAARAVRWDRFRDGVRERVERRWIRARFPDAEFPGDDEGAARPAGEPAGARPGEDPAGRDGHDPVPAPVPDDGASDDDWQSLDPAGDPDPGRPVHGRGGAPVGERGPELLGGVVPPPGQEPGWEGMPTRPGLPTWLTWAMLLVIAAVEIPIYWIAFQPFHGTGSKGSDFLSGTLAISTAVLMVLLPHLAGRTLRNRAATGSLKAAALPALALLGVWGFSGWTLGYLRAKLVLRRPDSTKTPEVVKDFKGAEDFAQPQTLADSLDLSQDTIIWMFVALLFLSGGVGFLLGLLKEHPYLDAYRSALERRADRVRQREEARVAVDRARSLTLTAQERADRRREAVDARVRATEELYEAAAHAFLEGVVERSSDPAVTEAAMKLSRTWPLLPTPSSPPPPVRRNA
;
A
#
# COMPACT_ATOMS: atom_id res chain seq x y z
N MET A 1 -42.18 42.83 3.05
CA MET A 1 -42.04 42.58 1.60
C MET A 1 -40.81 41.69 1.46
N SER A 2 -40.90 40.36 1.40
CA SER A 2 -41.42 39.52 0.29
C SER A 2 -40.64 39.86 -0.99
N THR A 3 -39.84 39.00 -1.63
CA THR A 3 -40.09 37.63 -2.17
C THR A 3 -38.75 37.01 -2.65
N THR A 4 -38.33 35.81 -2.20
CA THR A 4 -38.39 34.45 -2.84
C THR A 4 -37.41 34.11 -3.98
N THR A 5 -36.55 33.12 -3.69
CA THR A 5 -36.22 31.86 -4.42
C THR A 5 -36.41 31.74 -5.94
N THR A 6 -35.39 31.26 -6.67
CA THR A 6 -35.28 29.93 -7.34
C THR A 6 -34.12 29.92 -8.35
N GLY A 7 -33.50 28.75 -8.58
CA GLY A 7 -32.55 28.52 -9.67
C GLY A 7 -31.49 27.46 -9.30
N SER A 8 -31.86 26.18 -9.19
CA SER A 8 -31.83 25.19 -10.28
C SER A 8 -30.42 24.85 -10.78
N ASP A 9 -29.96 23.69 -10.32
CA ASP A 9 -28.87 22.84 -10.82
C ASP A 9 -28.89 22.67 -12.35
N PRO A 10 -27.72 22.46 -12.98
CA PRO A 10 -27.62 21.27 -13.81
C PRO A 10 -26.27 20.52 -13.65
N GLY A 11 -26.32 19.37 -12.99
CA GLY A 11 -26.14 18.08 -13.66
C GLY A 11 -24.78 17.78 -14.26
N GLU A 12 -23.86 17.27 -13.43
CA GLU A 12 -22.66 16.57 -13.92
C GLU A 12 -22.94 15.06 -14.19
N PRO A 13 -22.39 14.49 -15.29
CA PRO A 13 -22.69 13.13 -15.70
C PRO A 13 -21.94 12.08 -14.87
N ARG A 14 -22.71 11.24 -14.17
CA ARG A 14 -22.24 9.98 -13.57
C ARG A 14 -21.65 9.05 -14.62
N ARG A 15 -20.32 8.95 -14.67
CA ARG A 15 -19.61 7.89 -15.41
C ARG A 15 -19.94 6.52 -14.80
N ARG A 16 -20.79 5.75 -15.48
CA ARG A 16 -20.96 4.30 -15.24
C ARG A 16 -19.70 3.57 -15.72
N ARG A 17 -18.83 3.17 -14.79
CA ARG A 17 -17.81 2.14 -15.07
C ARG A 17 -18.42 0.76 -14.81
N ALA A 18 -18.54 -0.03 -15.89
CA ALA A 18 -18.86 -1.44 -15.82
C ALA A 18 -17.74 -2.18 -15.06
N ARG A 19 -18.11 -2.89 -14.00
CA ARG A 19 -17.24 -3.80 -13.26
C ARG A 19 -17.23 -5.14 -13.98
N VAL A 20 -16.09 -5.48 -14.58
CA VAL A 20 -15.78 -6.86 -14.99
C VAL A 20 -15.28 -7.61 -13.76
N PRO A 21 -15.84 -8.78 -13.40
CA PRO A 21 -15.37 -9.55 -12.25
C PRO A 21 -14.13 -10.36 -12.64
N GLY A 22 -12.97 -10.00 -12.07
CA GLY A 22 -11.75 -10.81 -12.08
C GLY A 22 -11.64 -11.70 -10.82
N PRO A 23 -10.90 -12.81 -10.88
CA PRO A 23 -11.00 -13.87 -9.88
C PRO A 23 -10.24 -13.55 -8.58
N LEU A 24 -10.96 -13.74 -7.48
CA LEU A 24 -10.56 -14.17 -6.13
C LEU A 24 -9.05 -14.18 -5.85
N ARG A 25 -8.56 -13.10 -5.24
CA ARG A 25 -7.40 -13.17 -4.34
C ARG A 25 -7.88 -12.91 -2.91
N GLY A 26 -7.68 -13.92 -2.07
CA GLY A 26 -7.97 -13.89 -0.63
C GLY A 26 -7.29 -12.70 0.01
N ARG A 27 -8.12 -11.83 0.59
CA ARG A 27 -7.70 -10.74 1.45
C ARG A 27 -8.06 -11.16 2.86
N ASP A 28 -7.05 -11.60 3.61
CA ASP A 28 -7.16 -11.91 5.02
C ASP A 28 -7.66 -10.68 5.78
N GLY A 29 -8.93 -10.75 6.19
CA GLY A 29 -9.24 -10.84 7.61
C GLY A 29 -8.71 -9.75 8.53
N ARG A 30 -8.80 -8.48 8.17
CA ARG A 30 -8.76 -7.38 9.16
C ARG A 30 -9.83 -6.34 8.88
N ARG A 31 -11.09 -6.78 8.93
CA ARG A 31 -12.21 -5.87 9.19
C ARG A 31 -12.25 -5.64 10.69
N GLY A 32 -11.60 -4.55 11.09
CA GLY A 32 -11.88 -3.89 12.35
C GLY A 32 -13.38 -3.69 12.49
N ALA A 33 -13.83 -3.88 13.72
CA ALA A 33 -15.21 -3.85 14.12
C ALA A 33 -15.84 -2.48 13.83
N ASP A 34 -16.56 -2.37 12.71
CA ASP A 34 -17.72 -1.49 12.64
C ASP A 34 -18.84 -2.14 13.45
N ARG A 35 -18.62 -2.19 14.77
CA ARG A 35 -19.67 -2.39 15.75
C ARG A 35 -20.52 -1.13 15.63
N ARG A 36 -21.58 -1.20 14.82
CA ARG A 36 -22.72 -0.28 14.92
C ARG A 36 -23.08 -0.24 16.39
N VAL A 37 -22.62 0.80 17.07
CA VAL A 37 -23.11 1.19 18.38
C VAL A 37 -24.55 1.55 18.12
N THR A 38 -25.44 0.62 18.45
CA THR A 38 -26.85 0.91 18.69
C THR A 38 -26.88 2.16 19.55
N ALA A 39 -27.50 3.22 19.03
CA ALA A 39 -27.71 4.44 19.78
C ALA A 39 -28.32 4.05 21.13
N PRO A 40 -27.81 4.57 22.26
CA PRO A 40 -28.38 4.27 23.56
C PRO A 40 -29.85 4.72 23.53
N ASP A 41 -30.71 3.78 23.94
CA ASP A 41 -32.16 3.92 24.09
C ASP A 41 -32.46 5.30 24.68
N GLU A 42 -33.11 6.16 23.89
CA GLU A 42 -33.51 7.49 24.32
C GLU A 42 -34.57 7.30 25.42
N GLY A 43 -34.16 7.48 26.68
CA GLY A 43 -35.07 7.52 27.81
C GLY A 43 -36.21 8.52 27.60
N PRO A 44 -37.25 8.48 28.45
CA PRO A 44 -38.53 9.17 28.21
C PRO A 44 -38.31 10.60 27.73
N GLU A 45 -38.85 10.91 26.55
CA GLU A 45 -38.73 12.20 25.84
C GLU A 45 -38.78 13.37 26.83
N ARG A 46 -37.60 13.89 27.18
CA ARG A 46 -37.50 15.07 28.03
C ARG A 46 -38.06 16.23 27.21
N ARG A 47 -39.12 16.87 27.72
CA ARG A 47 -39.73 18.05 27.07
C ARG A 47 -38.63 19.05 26.67
N PRO A 48 -38.75 19.69 25.49
CA PRO A 48 -37.75 20.64 25.03
C PRO A 48 -37.57 21.74 26.09
N LEU A 49 -36.35 21.86 26.60
CA LEU A 49 -36.03 22.71 27.75
C LEU A 49 -36.05 24.20 27.42
N VAL A 50 -36.11 24.55 26.13
CA VAL A 50 -36.21 25.92 25.63
C VAL A 50 -37.61 26.12 25.09
N LEU A 51 -38.37 27.03 25.71
CA LEU A 51 -39.70 27.42 25.25
C LEU A 51 -39.59 28.02 23.84
N THR A 52 -40.41 27.54 22.93
CA THR A 52 -40.53 28.12 21.58
C THR A 52 -41.09 29.54 21.67
N ASP A 53 -40.81 30.41 20.70
CA ASP A 53 -41.33 31.79 20.66
C ASP A 53 -42.86 31.87 20.90
N ARG A 54 -43.61 30.87 20.42
CA ARG A 54 -45.06 30.77 20.65
C ARG A 54 -45.40 30.49 22.11
N GLU A 55 -44.65 29.60 22.75
CA GLU A 55 -44.82 29.28 24.17
C GLU A 55 -44.37 30.42 25.06
N GLN A 56 -43.29 31.13 24.70
CA GLN A 56 -42.85 32.34 25.38
C GLN A 56 -43.95 33.42 25.35
N ARG A 57 -44.52 33.69 24.17
CA ARG A 57 -45.65 34.63 24.03
C ARG A 57 -46.87 34.19 24.83
N ARG A 58 -47.19 32.89 24.80
CA ARG A 58 -48.30 32.33 25.60
C ARG A 58 -48.06 32.48 27.09
N LEU A 59 -46.84 32.29 27.58
CA LEU A 59 -46.48 32.49 28.98
C LEU A 59 -46.72 33.94 29.41
N ILE A 60 -46.22 34.89 28.63
CA ILE A 60 -46.40 36.34 28.88
C ILE A 60 -47.90 36.71 28.85
N GLU A 61 -48.65 36.22 27.85
CA GLU A 61 -50.09 36.48 27.73
C GLU A 61 -50.89 35.84 28.87
N GLN A 62 -50.54 34.63 29.29
CA GLN A 62 -51.14 33.95 30.44
C GLN A 62 -50.85 34.70 31.74
N ALA A 63 -49.62 35.19 31.93
CA ALA A 63 -49.25 36.00 33.07
C ALA A 63 -50.09 37.30 33.14
N ARG A 64 -50.22 38.01 32.01
CA ARG A 64 -51.09 39.20 31.90
C ARG A 64 -52.56 38.86 32.22
N LYS A 65 -53.12 37.82 31.59
CA LYS A 65 -54.49 37.37 31.85
C LYS A 65 -54.71 36.99 33.32
N ARG A 66 -53.70 36.41 33.98
CA ARG A 66 -53.76 36.05 35.40
C ARG A 66 -53.74 37.30 36.28
N GLY A 67 -52.93 38.30 35.95
CA GLY A 67 -52.97 39.62 36.59
C GLY A 67 -54.35 40.29 36.49
N VAL A 68 -54.94 40.30 35.29
CA VAL A 68 -56.32 40.82 35.07
C VAL A 68 -57.34 40.06 35.92
N LYS A 69 -57.26 38.73 35.96
CA LYS A 69 -58.19 37.90 36.75
C LYS A 69 -58.05 38.15 38.25
N GLU A 70 -56.82 38.25 38.74
CA GLU A 70 -56.54 38.49 40.16
C GLU A 70 -56.97 39.89 40.60
N ALA A 71 -56.88 40.90 39.73
CA ALA A 71 -57.44 42.24 39.99
C ALA A 71 -58.97 42.25 40.11
N VAL A 72 -59.69 41.36 39.40
CA VAL A 72 -61.18 41.29 39.40
C VAL A 72 -61.73 40.34 40.46
N SER A 73 -60.93 39.34 40.87
CA SER A 73 -61.33 38.27 41.79
C SER A 73 -61.72 38.82 43.17
N ARG A 74 -63.00 39.11 43.37
CA ARG A 74 -63.62 39.39 44.67
C ARG A 74 -63.70 38.11 45.50
N LYS A 75 -62.57 37.59 45.98
CA LYS A 75 -62.60 36.53 47.00
C LYS A 75 -63.02 37.17 48.33
N ARG A 76 -64.23 36.82 48.80
CA ARG A 76 -64.63 37.07 50.20
C ARG A 76 -63.70 36.29 51.11
N LEU A 77 -62.67 36.94 51.62
CA LEU A 77 -61.87 36.41 52.72
C LEU A 77 -62.67 36.58 54.01
N LEU A 78 -63.23 35.48 54.50
CA LEU A 78 -63.81 35.40 55.84
C LEU A 78 -62.67 35.39 56.85
N VAL A 79 -62.17 36.59 57.20
CA VAL A 79 -61.33 36.75 58.38
C VAL A 79 -62.24 36.69 59.60
N ARG A 80 -61.94 35.77 60.52
CA ARG A 80 -62.69 35.45 61.74
C ARG A 80 -63.02 36.76 62.50
N GLY A 81 -64.26 37.25 62.38
CA GLY A 81 -64.78 38.42 63.09
C GLY A 81 -64.94 39.73 62.30
N ARG A 82 -64.48 39.85 61.04
CA ARG A 82 -64.75 41.02 60.18
C ARG A 82 -64.99 40.61 58.73
N THR A 83 -66.24 40.76 58.26
CA THR A 83 -66.60 40.63 56.84
C THR A 83 -66.20 41.90 56.09
N VAL A 84 -64.89 42.10 55.89
CA VAL A 84 -64.43 43.14 54.96
C VAL A 84 -64.75 42.66 53.55
N ARG A 85 -65.58 43.43 52.82
CA ARG A 85 -65.69 43.31 51.35
C ARG A 85 -64.37 43.82 50.74
N SER A 86 -63.27 43.08 50.88
CA SER A 86 -62.04 43.41 50.14
C SER A 86 -62.22 42.90 48.72
N GLY A 87 -62.63 43.83 47.85
CA GLY A 87 -62.95 43.56 46.45
C GLY A 87 -61.76 43.57 45.51
N ALA A 88 -60.54 43.79 45.98
CA ALA A 88 -59.38 43.99 45.13
C ALA A 88 -58.13 43.39 45.79
N PHE A 89 -57.15 43.03 44.95
CA PHE A 89 -55.79 42.72 45.33
C PHE A 89 -55.30 43.67 46.43
N ASP A 90 -54.89 43.16 47.59
CA ASP A 90 -54.56 44.01 48.73
C ASP A 90 -53.27 44.81 48.41
N PRO A 91 -53.32 46.16 48.40
CA PRO A 91 -52.13 46.98 48.14
C PRO A 91 -51.00 46.70 49.15
N TRP A 92 -51.31 46.20 50.34
CA TRP A 92 -50.29 45.76 51.30
C TRP A 92 -49.53 44.53 50.85
N VAL A 93 -50.13 43.62 50.07
CA VAL A 93 -49.43 42.45 49.52
C VAL A 93 -48.44 42.86 48.42
N LEU A 94 -48.76 43.90 47.64
CA LEU A 94 -47.83 44.49 46.66
C LEU A 94 -46.73 45.33 47.33
N GLY A 95 -47.03 45.95 48.48
CA GLY A 95 -46.09 46.77 49.24
C GLY A 95 -45.22 46.00 50.24
N SER A 96 -45.66 44.82 50.67
CA SER A 96 -44.90 43.98 51.59
C SER A 96 -43.80 43.22 50.84
N ALA A 97 -42.67 42.99 51.51
CA ALA A 97 -41.61 42.12 50.98
C ALA A 97 -42.10 40.68 50.72
N GLY A 98 -43.27 40.31 51.25
CA GLY A 98 -44.03 39.09 50.91
C GLY A 98 -44.64 39.21 49.52
N ARG A 99 -43.85 38.87 48.50
CA ARG A 99 -44.22 38.93 47.08
C ARG A 99 -45.50 38.13 46.80
N ALA A 100 -46.26 38.55 45.79
CA ALA A 100 -47.48 37.87 45.34
C ALA A 100 -47.23 36.36 45.13
N SER A 101 -48.20 35.51 45.48
CA SER A 101 -48.08 34.05 45.37
C SER A 101 -47.73 33.58 43.96
N TYR A 102 -48.19 34.31 42.94
CA TYR A 102 -47.84 34.04 41.55
C TYR A 102 -46.37 34.32 41.22
N PHE A 103 -45.71 35.28 41.87
CA PHE A 103 -44.27 35.49 41.71
C PHE A 103 -43.45 34.37 42.34
N ALA A 104 -43.91 33.79 43.44
CA ALA A 104 -43.31 32.58 44.00
C ALA A 104 -43.47 31.39 43.04
N GLU A 105 -44.64 31.25 42.39
CA GLU A 105 -44.87 30.24 41.34
C GLU A 105 -43.90 30.45 40.16
N LEU A 106 -43.84 31.64 39.58
CA LEU A 106 -42.92 31.95 38.47
C LEU A 106 -41.45 31.75 38.85
N ALA A 107 -41.05 32.16 40.05
CA ALA A 107 -39.69 31.96 40.54
C ALA A 107 -39.36 30.47 40.72
N SER A 108 -40.28 29.68 41.30
CA SER A 108 -40.08 28.24 41.46
C SER A 108 -39.92 27.52 40.12
N VAL A 109 -40.69 27.91 39.11
CA VAL A 109 -40.61 27.32 37.76
C VAL A 109 -39.31 27.75 37.07
N ARG A 110 -38.94 29.03 37.15
CA ARG A 110 -37.65 29.55 36.64
C ARG A 110 -36.48 28.81 37.27
N ASP A 111 -36.47 28.66 38.58
CA ASP A 111 -35.38 28.03 39.33
C ASP A 111 -35.29 26.53 39.02
N THR A 112 -36.44 25.85 38.85
CA THR A 112 -36.49 24.46 38.38
C THR A 112 -35.91 24.32 36.98
N LEU A 113 -36.29 25.19 36.04
CA LEU A 113 -35.77 25.15 34.67
C LEU A 113 -34.28 25.50 34.62
N ARG A 114 -33.83 26.48 35.42
CA ARG A 114 -32.42 26.81 35.58
C ARG A 114 -31.64 25.60 36.09
N ALA A 115 -32.12 24.94 37.16
CA ALA A 115 -31.48 23.74 37.69
C ALA A 115 -31.38 22.62 36.64
N GLN A 116 -32.45 22.40 35.86
CA GLN A 116 -32.45 21.42 34.76
C GLN A 116 -31.48 21.80 33.63
N LEU A 117 -31.36 23.08 33.27
CA LEU A 117 -30.41 23.55 32.26
C LEU A 117 -28.96 23.27 32.71
N TRP A 118 -28.65 23.50 33.98
CA TRP A 118 -27.35 23.22 34.57
C TRP A 118 -27.06 21.71 34.66
N GLU A 119 -28.04 20.90 35.05
CA GLU A 119 -27.91 19.44 35.09
C GLU A 119 -27.65 18.87 33.68
N GLN A 120 -28.41 19.31 32.67
CA GLN A 120 -28.18 18.92 31.28
C GLN A 120 -26.84 19.40 30.73
N ALA A 121 -26.40 20.59 31.13
CA ALA A 121 -25.08 21.10 30.77
C ALA A 121 -23.97 20.23 31.38
N ALA A 122 -24.10 19.83 32.64
CA ALA A 122 -23.16 18.96 33.33
C ALA A 122 -23.11 17.55 32.69
N ASP A 123 -24.27 16.93 32.42
CA ASP A 123 -24.36 15.64 31.70
C ASP A 123 -23.68 15.71 30.33
N ARG A 124 -23.87 16.83 29.62
CA ARG A 124 -23.24 17.04 28.32
C ARG A 124 -21.73 17.26 28.45
N GLU A 125 -21.30 18.07 29.41
CA GLU A 125 -19.88 18.32 29.68
C GLU A 125 -19.15 17.01 30.02
N GLU A 126 -19.73 16.15 30.86
CA GLU A 126 -19.18 14.82 31.18
C GLU A 126 -19.01 13.94 29.93
N ARG A 127 -20.03 13.86 29.07
CA ARG A 127 -19.93 13.09 27.81
C ARG A 127 -18.87 13.64 26.87
N GLU A 128 -18.75 14.96 26.76
CA GLU A 128 -17.72 15.59 25.94
C GLU A 128 -16.32 15.41 26.55
N LEU A 129 -16.18 15.45 27.88
CA LEU A 129 -14.92 15.15 28.56
C LEU A 129 -14.46 13.71 28.27
N LEU A 130 -15.38 12.74 28.29
CA LEU A 130 -15.08 11.36 27.90
C LEU A 130 -14.66 11.26 26.42
N ARG A 131 -15.28 12.03 25.53
CA ARG A 131 -14.89 12.08 24.11
C ARG A 131 -13.52 12.74 23.92
N ASP A 132 -13.24 13.82 24.63
CA ASP A 132 -11.95 14.51 24.59
C ASP A 132 -10.84 13.62 25.18
N ALA A 133 -11.13 12.83 26.23
CA ALA A 133 -10.22 11.82 26.77
C ALA A 133 -9.94 10.68 25.77
N ARG A 134 -10.97 10.19 25.08
CA ARG A 134 -10.80 9.22 23.98
C ARG A 134 -9.96 9.81 22.85
N ALA A 135 -10.24 11.05 22.44
CA ALA A 135 -9.46 11.72 21.41
C ALA A 135 -7.97 11.86 21.79
N ARG A 136 -7.65 12.10 23.07
CA ARG A 136 -6.25 12.07 23.57
C ARG A 136 -5.63 10.68 23.46
N SER A 137 -6.36 9.65 23.88
CA SER A 137 -5.92 8.26 23.72
C SER A 137 -5.70 7.89 22.25
N ASP A 138 -6.55 8.40 21.34
CA ASP A 138 -6.44 8.18 19.90
C ASP A 138 -5.21 8.89 19.31
N VAL A 139 -4.86 10.09 19.81
CA VAL A 139 -3.60 10.77 19.46
C VAL A 139 -2.41 9.91 19.85
N GLU A 140 -2.37 9.41 21.09
CA GLU A 140 -1.27 8.56 21.57
C GLU A 140 -1.16 7.28 20.75
N ALA A 141 -2.28 6.62 20.45
CA ALA A 141 -2.31 5.42 19.61
C ALA A 141 -1.81 5.70 18.19
N ALA A 142 -2.25 6.80 17.58
CA ALA A 142 -1.81 7.21 16.24
C ALA A 142 -0.32 7.60 16.21
N GLU A 143 0.22 8.20 17.28
CA GLU A 143 1.65 8.48 17.39
C GLU A 143 2.49 7.20 17.52
N VAL A 144 2.02 6.22 18.29
CA VAL A 144 2.67 4.91 18.38
C VAL A 144 2.65 4.20 17.02
N GLU A 145 1.52 4.23 16.31
CA GLU A 145 1.42 3.69 14.96
C GLU A 145 2.36 4.42 13.99
N GLY A 146 2.45 5.75 14.09
CA GLY A 146 3.39 6.55 13.29
C GLY A 146 4.85 6.14 13.52
N ARG A 147 5.26 5.88 14.77
CA ARG A 147 6.61 5.37 15.09
C ARG A 147 6.84 3.99 14.49
N LEU A 148 5.87 3.10 14.59
CA LEU A 148 5.94 1.76 14.00
C LEU A 148 6.08 1.83 12.46
N GLN A 149 5.34 2.71 11.79
CA GLN A 149 5.47 2.89 10.34
C GLN A 149 6.83 3.49 9.94
N ASP A 150 7.39 4.38 10.76
CA ASP A 150 8.74 4.91 10.56
C ASP A 150 9.79 3.80 10.68
N ASP A 151 9.66 2.90 11.66
CA ASP A 151 10.56 1.75 11.83
C ASP A 151 10.44 0.77 10.64
N LEU A 152 9.22 0.46 10.21
CA LEU A 152 8.96 -0.40 9.05
C LEU A 152 9.49 0.20 7.73
N LEU A 153 9.48 1.53 7.61
CA LEU A 153 10.09 2.21 6.48
C LEU A 153 11.63 2.11 6.52
N ARG A 154 12.24 2.21 7.70
CA ARG A 154 13.70 1.99 7.85
C ARG A 154 14.09 0.56 7.48
N GLU A 155 13.32 -0.44 7.93
CA GLU A 155 13.53 -1.84 7.52
C GLU A 155 13.42 -2.02 6.00
N ALA A 156 12.43 -1.37 5.37
CA ALA A 156 12.28 -1.40 3.92
C ALA A 156 13.46 -0.73 3.20
N ASP A 157 13.95 0.40 3.71
CA ASP A 157 15.14 1.07 3.18
C ASP A 157 16.39 0.18 3.30
N GLU A 158 16.56 -0.52 4.42
CA GLU A 158 17.66 -1.48 4.61
C GLU A 158 17.59 -2.65 3.64
N GLN A 159 16.39 -3.19 3.38
CA GLN A 159 16.16 -4.24 2.37
C GLN A 159 16.47 -3.74 0.94
N VAL A 160 16.11 -2.50 0.61
CA VAL A 160 16.48 -1.89 -0.68
C VAL A 160 18.00 -1.76 -0.78
N ARG A 161 18.68 -1.32 0.27
CA ARG A 161 20.15 -1.19 0.29
C ARG A 161 20.86 -2.53 0.22
N SER A 162 20.36 -3.58 0.88
CA SER A 162 20.97 -4.92 0.81
C SER A 162 20.83 -5.51 -0.59
N SER A 163 19.63 -5.48 -1.16
CA SER A 163 19.37 -5.96 -2.52
C SER A 163 20.14 -5.17 -3.58
N TRP A 164 20.27 -3.85 -3.42
CA TRP A 164 21.12 -3.03 -4.31
C TRP A 164 22.61 -3.42 -4.22
N ARG A 165 23.14 -3.64 -3.02
CA ARG A 165 24.54 -4.09 -2.83
C ARG A 165 24.78 -5.45 -3.46
N GLU A 166 23.85 -6.39 -3.31
CA GLU A 166 23.93 -7.71 -3.96
C GLU A 166 23.93 -7.60 -5.48
N LEU A 167 23.07 -6.74 -6.03
CA LEU A 167 22.97 -6.51 -7.46
C LEU A 167 24.24 -5.88 -8.02
N ASN A 168 24.84 -4.90 -7.32
CA ASN A 168 26.13 -4.33 -7.69
C ASN A 168 27.28 -5.33 -7.60
N ARG A 169 27.30 -6.22 -6.61
CA ARG A 169 28.30 -7.30 -6.53
C ARG A 169 28.22 -8.21 -7.75
N LEU A 170 27.02 -8.50 -8.23
CA LEU A 170 26.81 -9.31 -9.43
C LEU A 170 27.19 -8.58 -10.71
N ALA A 171 26.84 -7.29 -10.83
CA ALA A 171 27.28 -6.45 -11.94
C ALA A 171 28.82 -6.39 -12.01
N ALA A 172 29.49 -6.16 -10.87
CA ALA A 172 30.95 -6.18 -10.80
C ALA A 172 31.53 -7.55 -11.19
N ARG A 173 30.89 -8.65 -10.79
CA ARG A 173 31.31 -10.01 -11.19
C ARG A 173 31.13 -10.24 -12.69
N ALA A 174 30.04 -9.76 -13.28
CA ALA A 174 29.77 -9.85 -14.71
C ALA A 174 30.80 -9.07 -15.53
N VAL A 175 31.09 -7.82 -15.13
CA VAL A 175 32.12 -6.99 -15.77
C VAL A 175 33.49 -7.67 -15.71
N ARG A 176 33.86 -8.27 -14.57
CA ARG A 176 35.11 -9.05 -14.46
C ARG A 176 35.14 -10.25 -15.40
N TRP A 177 34.02 -10.97 -15.52
CA TRP A 177 33.91 -12.12 -16.42
C TRP A 177 33.98 -11.71 -17.89
N ASP A 178 33.33 -10.61 -18.29
CA ASP A 178 33.41 -10.09 -19.65
C ASP A 178 34.84 -9.68 -20.00
N ARG A 179 35.54 -8.97 -19.11
CA ARG A 179 36.97 -8.66 -19.29
C ARG A 179 37.82 -9.92 -19.44
N PHE A 180 37.57 -10.95 -18.61
CA PHE A 180 38.25 -12.23 -18.73
C PHE A 180 38.00 -12.89 -20.10
N ARG A 181 36.73 -12.96 -20.52
CA ARG A 181 36.33 -13.55 -21.80
C ARG A 181 36.99 -12.79 -22.96
N ASP A 182 36.96 -11.47 -22.92
CA ASP A 182 37.52 -10.62 -23.96
C ASP A 182 39.05 -10.76 -24.02
N GLY A 183 39.74 -10.88 -22.87
CA GLY A 183 41.17 -11.20 -22.83
C GLY A 183 41.53 -12.62 -23.28
N VAL A 184 40.67 -13.62 -23.05
CA VAL A 184 40.83 -14.97 -23.64
C VAL A 184 40.65 -14.91 -25.15
N ARG A 185 39.61 -14.21 -25.62
CA ARG A 185 39.34 -14.02 -27.05
C ARG A 185 40.51 -13.32 -27.73
N GLU A 186 41.01 -12.25 -27.15
CA GLU A 186 42.16 -11.52 -27.67
C GLU A 186 43.41 -12.40 -27.73
N ARG A 187 43.68 -13.24 -26.72
CA ARG A 187 44.80 -14.20 -26.76
C ARG A 187 44.64 -15.24 -27.88
N VAL A 188 43.42 -15.75 -28.09
CA VAL A 188 43.13 -16.70 -29.17
C VAL A 188 43.26 -16.03 -30.54
N GLU A 189 42.75 -14.80 -30.69
CA GLU A 189 42.89 -14.00 -31.91
C GLU A 189 44.37 -13.69 -32.19
N ARG A 190 45.15 -13.20 -31.20
CA ARG A 190 46.60 -13.00 -31.33
C ARG A 190 47.32 -14.28 -31.74
N ARG A 191 47.01 -15.42 -31.13
CA ARG A 191 47.62 -16.72 -31.47
C ARG A 191 47.25 -17.18 -32.88
N TRP A 192 45.99 -16.99 -33.28
CA TRP A 192 45.51 -17.34 -34.61
C TRP A 192 46.12 -16.45 -35.70
N ILE A 193 46.19 -15.13 -35.47
CA ILE A 193 46.81 -14.19 -36.42
C ILE A 193 48.31 -14.52 -36.54
N ARG A 194 49.03 -14.76 -35.45
CA ARG A 194 50.45 -15.16 -35.47
C ARG A 194 50.68 -16.48 -36.22
N ALA A 195 49.77 -17.45 -36.09
CA ALA A 195 49.87 -18.73 -36.80
C ALA A 195 49.55 -18.61 -38.31
N ARG A 196 48.70 -17.65 -38.70
CA ARG A 196 48.26 -17.46 -40.09
C ARG A 196 49.10 -16.44 -40.86
N PHE A 197 49.71 -15.49 -40.18
CA PHE A 197 50.55 -14.42 -40.74
C PHE A 197 51.85 -14.29 -39.92
N PRO A 198 52.80 -15.23 -40.07
CA PRO A 198 54.05 -15.24 -39.31
C PRO A 198 54.96 -14.04 -39.63
N ASP A 199 54.84 -13.45 -40.82
CA ASP A 199 55.65 -12.30 -41.28
C ASP A 199 54.98 -10.94 -41.04
N ALA A 200 53.81 -10.90 -40.40
CA ALA A 200 53.20 -9.64 -40.00
C ALA A 200 53.93 -9.10 -38.76
N GLU A 201 54.87 -8.19 -38.96
CA GLU A 201 55.48 -7.40 -37.88
C GLU A 201 54.38 -6.70 -37.09
N PHE A 202 54.09 -7.18 -35.88
CA PHE A 202 53.18 -6.50 -34.96
C PHE A 202 53.93 -5.33 -34.32
N PRO A 203 53.49 -4.08 -34.52
CA PRO A 203 54.11 -2.94 -33.87
C PRO A 203 53.65 -2.95 -32.40
N GLY A 204 54.48 -3.44 -31.47
CA GLY A 204 54.14 -3.31 -30.05
C GLY A 204 54.96 -4.07 -29.02
N ASP A 205 55.68 -5.15 -29.36
CA ASP A 205 56.36 -5.97 -28.33
C ASP A 205 57.86 -5.62 -28.14
N ASP A 206 58.33 -4.47 -28.66
CA ASP A 206 59.68 -3.94 -28.44
C ASP A 206 59.71 -2.92 -27.27
N GLU A 207 59.17 -3.26 -26.10
CA GLU A 207 59.43 -2.49 -24.86
C GLU A 207 60.83 -2.77 -24.26
N GLY A 208 61.68 -3.56 -24.93
CA GLY A 208 62.99 -3.98 -24.43
C GLY A 208 64.23 -3.30 -25.05
N ALA A 209 64.13 -2.57 -26.16
CA ALA A 209 65.35 -2.19 -26.90
C ALA A 209 65.27 -0.85 -27.65
N ALA A 210 65.37 0.27 -26.93
CA ALA A 210 66.17 1.43 -27.34
C ALA A 210 66.10 2.53 -26.27
N ARG A 211 67.05 2.51 -25.34
CA ARG A 211 67.46 3.73 -24.63
C ARG A 211 68.30 4.52 -25.64
N PRO A 212 67.87 5.71 -26.13
CA PRO A 212 68.73 6.50 -27.00
C PRO A 212 69.89 7.03 -26.17
N ALA A 213 71.05 6.42 -26.34
CA ALA A 213 72.32 6.95 -25.87
C ALA A 213 72.72 8.09 -26.80
N GLY A 214 72.58 9.33 -26.35
CA GLY A 214 73.17 10.47 -27.04
C GLY A 214 72.46 11.79 -26.78
N GLU A 215 72.76 12.43 -25.65
CA GLU A 215 72.62 13.89 -25.56
C GLU A 215 73.83 14.46 -24.80
N PRO A 216 74.63 15.35 -25.42
CA PRO A 216 75.87 15.84 -24.82
C PRO A 216 75.62 17.05 -23.90
N ALA A 217 76.54 17.19 -22.95
CA ALA A 217 76.61 18.27 -21.98
C ALA A 217 76.68 19.67 -22.63
N GLY A 218 75.87 20.61 -22.14
CA GLY A 218 75.96 22.02 -22.51
C GLY A 218 75.11 22.96 -21.64
N ALA A 219 75.79 23.69 -20.76
CA ALA A 219 75.48 25.04 -20.27
C ALA A 219 74.19 25.31 -19.44
N ARG A 220 74.41 25.55 -18.13
CA ARG A 220 73.61 26.47 -17.27
C ARG A 220 73.86 27.94 -17.71
N PRO A 221 73.00 28.94 -17.41
CA PRO A 221 73.06 29.63 -16.10
C PRO A 221 71.75 30.28 -15.57
N GLY A 222 71.72 30.53 -14.24
CA GLY A 222 70.74 31.33 -13.49
C GLY A 222 69.83 30.46 -12.61
N GLU A 223 70.10 30.14 -11.35
CA GLU A 223 70.59 30.97 -10.23
C GLU A 223 69.69 32.19 -9.96
N ASP A 224 68.72 32.05 -9.04
CA ASP A 224 68.83 32.77 -7.77
C ASP A 224 68.04 32.08 -6.61
N PRO A 225 68.49 32.24 -5.35
CA PRO A 225 68.11 31.44 -4.20
C PRO A 225 67.29 32.20 -3.13
N ALA A 226 66.41 31.48 -2.43
CA ALA A 226 65.98 31.67 -1.04
C ALA A 226 64.91 30.60 -0.77
N GLY A 227 65.12 29.55 0.00
CA GLY A 227 65.69 29.54 1.34
C GLY A 227 64.58 29.10 2.29
N ARG A 228 64.47 27.79 2.58
CA ARG A 228 64.07 27.31 3.91
C ARG A 228 64.31 25.82 4.06
N ASP A 229 65.08 25.52 5.09
CA ASP A 229 65.39 24.19 5.58
C ASP A 229 64.15 23.46 6.08
N GLY A 230 63.99 22.22 5.62
CA GLY A 230 63.07 21.22 6.14
C GLY A 230 63.49 19.86 5.58
N HIS A 231 64.15 19.05 6.40
CA HIS A 231 64.50 17.67 6.09
C HIS A 231 63.22 16.84 5.89
N ASP A 232 62.89 16.56 4.63
CA ASP A 232 61.98 15.46 4.27
C ASP A 232 62.80 14.23 3.88
N PRO A 233 62.54 13.05 4.46
CA PRO A 233 63.14 11.81 3.98
C PRO A 233 62.53 11.44 2.61
N VAL A 234 63.42 11.25 1.64
CA VAL A 234 63.14 10.71 0.30
C VAL A 234 62.33 9.41 0.44
N PRO A 235 61.10 9.30 -0.10
CA PRO A 235 60.45 8.02 -0.23
C PRO A 235 61.21 7.22 -1.30
N ALA A 236 61.63 6.01 -0.92
CA ALA A 236 62.14 5.03 -1.87
C ALA A 236 61.17 4.84 -3.04
N PRO A 237 61.65 4.50 -4.25
CA PRO A 237 60.77 4.18 -5.36
C PRO A 237 59.86 3.02 -4.93
N VAL A 238 58.57 3.30 -4.83
CA VAL A 238 57.54 2.27 -4.74
C VAL A 238 57.69 1.46 -6.03
N PRO A 239 57.97 0.15 -5.97
CA PRO A 239 57.91 -0.66 -7.17
C PRO A 239 56.50 -0.49 -7.72
N ASP A 240 56.42 -0.13 -8.98
CA ASP A 240 55.18 -0.15 -9.74
C ASP A 240 54.66 -1.59 -9.61
N ASP A 241 53.67 -1.79 -8.72
CA ASP A 241 52.90 -3.02 -8.61
C ASP A 241 52.05 -3.09 -9.88
N GLY A 242 52.73 -3.34 -11.01
CA GLY A 242 52.12 -3.87 -12.20
C GLY A 242 51.32 -5.06 -11.74
N ALA A 243 50.00 -4.92 -11.82
CA ALA A 243 49.02 -5.90 -11.38
C ALA A 243 49.55 -7.29 -11.71
N SER A 244 50.03 -7.99 -10.67
CA SER A 244 50.68 -9.27 -10.86
C SER A 244 49.66 -10.19 -11.54
N ASP A 245 50.05 -10.71 -12.70
CA ASP A 245 49.25 -11.61 -13.54
C ASP A 245 48.84 -12.92 -12.82
N ASP A 246 49.27 -13.10 -11.56
CA ASP A 246 49.01 -14.26 -10.70
C ASP A 246 47.78 -14.11 -9.79
N ASP A 247 47.20 -12.90 -9.65
CA ASP A 247 46.03 -12.68 -8.75
C ASP A 247 44.71 -13.26 -9.30
N TRP A 248 44.75 -13.85 -10.50
CA TRP A 248 43.60 -14.50 -11.14
C TRP A 248 43.41 -15.98 -10.72
N GLN A 249 44.37 -16.60 -10.04
CA GLN A 249 44.36 -18.05 -9.77
C GLN A 249 43.89 -18.46 -8.36
N SER A 250 43.91 -17.60 -7.34
CA SER A 250 43.41 -17.94 -6.01
C SER A 250 41.92 -17.59 -5.85
N LEU A 251 41.06 -18.35 -6.52
CA LEU A 251 39.64 -18.36 -6.22
C LEU A 251 39.42 -19.24 -4.98
N ASP A 252 39.39 -18.64 -3.79
CA ASP A 252 38.76 -19.28 -2.63
C ASP A 252 37.25 -18.99 -2.67
N PRO A 253 36.39 -19.99 -2.97
CA PRO A 253 34.95 -19.77 -3.13
C PRO A 253 34.21 -19.59 -1.79
N ALA A 254 34.88 -19.80 -0.65
CA ALA A 254 34.38 -19.53 0.67
C ALA A 254 35.28 -18.44 1.29
N GLY A 255 34.78 -17.21 1.42
CA GLY A 255 35.52 -16.16 2.11
C GLY A 255 35.57 -16.43 3.61
N ASP A 256 36.33 -17.45 4.03
CA ASP A 256 36.75 -17.58 5.41
C ASP A 256 38.05 -16.76 5.59
N PRO A 257 38.12 -15.87 6.60
CA PRO A 257 39.33 -15.11 6.85
C PRO A 257 40.43 -16.07 7.30
N ASP A 258 41.50 -16.17 6.51
CA ASP A 258 42.71 -16.94 6.83
C ASP A 258 43.25 -16.55 8.22
N PRO A 259 43.13 -17.41 9.25
CA PRO A 259 43.59 -17.10 10.60
C PRO A 259 45.12 -17.19 10.75
N GLY A 260 45.84 -17.56 9.68
CA GLY A 260 47.27 -17.80 9.69
C GLY A 260 48.15 -16.65 9.22
N ARG A 261 47.59 -15.55 8.68
CA ARG A 261 48.41 -14.45 8.15
C ARG A 261 48.95 -13.60 9.31
N PRO A 262 50.28 -13.57 9.56
CA PRO A 262 50.83 -12.80 10.66
C PRO A 262 50.63 -11.30 10.41
N VAL A 263 49.91 -10.67 11.34
CA VAL A 263 49.72 -9.22 11.41
C VAL A 263 51.05 -8.58 11.78
N HIS A 264 51.81 -8.14 10.79
CA HIS A 264 52.91 -7.21 11.02
C HIS A 264 52.33 -5.85 11.37
N GLY A 265 52.28 -5.56 12.67
CA GLY A 265 51.83 -4.29 13.21
C GLY A 265 52.85 -3.16 13.03
N ARG A 266 52.35 -1.97 12.70
CA ARG A 266 52.77 -0.73 13.36
C ARG A 266 51.68 0.33 13.23
N GLY A 267 51.36 0.96 14.35
CA GLY A 267 50.16 1.75 14.56
C GLY A 267 49.94 2.90 13.59
N GLY A 268 48.79 2.86 12.93
CA GLY A 268 48.04 4.00 12.43
C GLY A 268 46.58 3.77 12.80
N ALA A 269 45.87 4.82 13.18
CA ALA A 269 44.44 4.81 13.52
C ALA A 269 43.61 3.99 12.50
N PRO A 270 42.43 3.45 12.87
CA PRO A 270 41.60 2.68 11.95
C PRO A 270 41.15 3.57 10.79
N VAL A 271 41.94 3.57 9.72
CA VAL A 271 41.50 3.94 8.39
C VAL A 271 40.46 2.87 8.05
N GLY A 272 39.19 3.25 8.17
CA GLY A 272 38.08 2.38 7.84
C GLY A 272 38.37 1.69 6.52
N GLU A 273 38.16 0.37 6.49
CA GLU A 273 38.24 -0.45 5.30
C GLU A 273 37.51 0.28 4.17
N ARG A 274 38.28 0.95 3.30
CA ARG A 274 37.82 1.28 1.97
C ARG A 274 37.72 -0.07 1.27
N GLY A 275 36.55 -0.70 1.43
CA GLY A 275 36.14 -1.78 0.55
C GLY A 275 36.38 -1.36 -0.89
N PRO A 276 36.67 -2.31 -1.79
CA PRO A 276 37.14 -2.03 -3.15
C PRO A 276 36.30 -0.91 -3.75
N GLU A 277 36.96 0.21 -4.05
CA GLU A 277 36.35 1.38 -4.67
C GLU A 277 35.53 0.87 -5.86
N LEU A 278 34.21 0.87 -5.67
CA LEU A 278 33.26 0.44 -6.68
C LEU A 278 33.47 1.37 -7.88
N LEU A 279 34.10 0.85 -8.93
CA LEU A 279 34.25 1.52 -10.22
C LEU A 279 32.96 2.27 -10.56
N GLY A 280 32.97 3.61 -10.45
CA GLY A 280 31.90 4.49 -10.91
C GLY A 280 30.56 4.47 -10.17
N GLY A 281 30.49 3.98 -8.93
CA GLY A 281 29.23 3.91 -8.17
C GLY A 281 29.12 5.00 -7.10
N VAL A 282 28.66 6.21 -7.45
CA VAL A 282 28.15 7.16 -6.46
C VAL A 282 27.03 6.45 -5.70
N VAL A 283 27.26 6.09 -4.43
CA VAL A 283 26.16 5.71 -3.54
C VAL A 283 25.25 6.93 -3.51
N PRO A 284 24.02 6.86 -4.05
CA PRO A 284 23.18 8.03 -4.10
C PRO A 284 22.94 8.52 -2.66
N PRO A 285 23.03 9.84 -2.42
CA PRO A 285 22.81 10.40 -1.10
C PRO A 285 21.42 9.98 -0.58
N PRO A 286 21.24 9.87 0.75
CA PRO A 286 19.95 9.52 1.33
C PRO A 286 18.87 10.49 0.82
N GLY A 287 17.95 9.98 0.01
CA GLY A 287 16.87 10.76 -0.60
C GLY A 287 16.84 10.76 -2.13
N GLN A 288 17.91 10.36 -2.81
CA GLN A 288 17.85 10.06 -4.25
C GLN A 288 17.56 8.56 -4.44
N GLU A 289 16.51 8.26 -5.20
CA GLU A 289 16.18 6.88 -5.55
C GLU A 289 17.36 6.29 -6.34
N PRO A 290 17.97 5.17 -5.89
CA PRO A 290 19.03 4.53 -6.64
C PRO A 290 18.47 3.99 -7.96
N GLY A 291 18.48 4.82 -8.99
CA GLY A 291 18.03 4.43 -10.32
C GLY A 291 19.01 3.44 -10.93
N TRP A 292 18.79 2.14 -10.76
CA TRP A 292 19.49 1.12 -11.55
C TRP A 292 19.08 1.26 -13.02
N GLU A 293 20.07 1.43 -13.91
CA GLU A 293 19.84 1.59 -15.35
C GLU A 293 19.03 0.40 -15.91
N GLY A 294 17.95 0.67 -16.65
CA GLY A 294 17.05 -0.37 -17.16
C GLY A 294 15.84 -0.70 -16.27
N MET A 295 15.60 0.07 -15.20
CA MET A 295 14.41 -0.10 -14.35
C MET A 295 13.02 0.08 -15.01
N PRO A 296 12.77 0.95 -16.02
CA PRO A 296 11.40 1.39 -16.32
C PRO A 296 10.50 0.34 -16.97
N THR A 297 11.06 -0.75 -17.50
CA THR A 297 10.28 -1.83 -18.12
C THR A 297 10.60 -3.15 -17.44
N ARG A 298 9.57 -3.85 -16.92
CA ARG A 298 9.71 -5.27 -16.53
C ARG A 298 10.00 -6.06 -17.81
N PRO A 299 11.25 -6.52 -18.04
CA PRO A 299 11.56 -7.29 -19.22
C PRO A 299 11.11 -8.73 -18.93
N GLY A 300 9.83 -9.00 -19.16
CA GLY A 300 9.26 -10.31 -18.90
C GLY A 300 7.79 -10.37 -19.30
N LEU A 301 7.42 -11.43 -20.01
CA LEU A 301 6.01 -11.78 -20.19
C LEU A 301 5.41 -12.00 -18.79
N PRO A 302 4.22 -11.45 -18.49
CA PRO A 302 3.57 -11.70 -17.21
C PRO A 302 3.32 -13.20 -17.05
N THR A 303 3.41 -13.72 -15.82
CA THR A 303 3.37 -15.17 -15.54
C THR A 303 2.17 -15.88 -16.17
N TRP A 304 1.00 -15.22 -16.21
CA TRP A 304 -0.20 -15.76 -16.83
C TRP A 304 -0.04 -15.95 -18.34
N LEU A 305 0.67 -15.06 -19.03
CA LEU A 305 0.91 -15.13 -20.47
C LEU A 305 1.94 -16.23 -20.78
N THR A 306 2.95 -16.42 -19.93
CA THR A 306 3.87 -17.57 -20.02
C THR A 306 3.09 -18.88 -19.92
N TRP A 307 2.21 -19.03 -18.92
CA TRP A 307 1.37 -20.23 -18.78
C TRP A 307 0.41 -20.41 -19.97
N ALA A 308 -0.20 -19.33 -20.45
CA ALA A 308 -1.05 -19.38 -21.64
C ALA A 308 -0.27 -19.87 -22.86
N MET A 309 0.95 -19.39 -23.08
CA MET A 309 1.77 -19.82 -24.21
C MET A 309 2.23 -21.28 -24.08
N LEU A 310 2.63 -21.72 -22.87
CA LEU A 310 2.93 -23.14 -22.61
C LEU A 310 1.71 -24.03 -22.87
N LEU A 311 0.51 -23.59 -22.47
CA LEU A 311 -0.74 -24.31 -22.72
C LEU A 311 -1.04 -24.38 -24.23
N VAL A 312 -0.85 -23.29 -24.97
CA VAL A 312 -1.02 -23.28 -26.44
C VAL A 312 -0.05 -24.23 -27.11
N ILE A 313 1.23 -24.25 -26.71
CA ILE A 313 2.23 -25.19 -27.24
C ILE A 313 1.80 -26.63 -26.95
N ALA A 314 1.41 -26.92 -25.70
CA ALA A 314 0.92 -28.25 -25.33
C ALA A 314 -0.34 -28.65 -26.11
N ALA A 315 -1.27 -27.72 -26.33
CA ALA A 315 -2.50 -27.97 -27.08
C ALA A 315 -2.23 -28.31 -28.56
N VAL A 316 -1.19 -27.73 -29.17
CA VAL A 316 -0.77 -28.06 -30.53
C VAL A 316 -0.11 -29.45 -30.60
N GLU A 317 0.59 -29.87 -29.55
CA GLU A 317 1.28 -31.16 -29.48
C GLU A 317 0.34 -32.34 -29.13
N ILE A 318 -0.76 -32.10 -28.42
CA ILE A 318 -1.70 -33.17 -28.00
C ILE A 318 -2.26 -33.97 -29.20
N PRO A 319 -2.82 -33.36 -30.27
CA PRO A 319 -3.31 -34.10 -31.42
C PRO A 319 -2.22 -34.91 -32.12
N ILE A 320 -1.00 -34.38 -32.12
CA ILE A 320 0.17 -35.03 -32.71
C ILE A 320 0.51 -36.33 -31.96
N TYR A 321 0.60 -36.28 -30.63
CA TYR A 321 0.87 -37.47 -29.83
C TYR A 321 -0.30 -38.44 -29.82
N TRP A 322 -1.53 -37.94 -29.88
CA TRP A 322 -2.72 -38.77 -30.00
C TRP A 322 -2.62 -39.71 -31.21
N ILE A 323 -2.33 -39.15 -32.39
CA ILE A 323 -2.15 -39.92 -33.63
C ILE A 323 -0.97 -40.89 -33.51
N ALA A 324 0.13 -40.48 -32.88
CA ALA A 324 1.30 -41.34 -32.68
C ALA A 324 1.03 -42.52 -31.71
N PHE A 325 0.11 -42.38 -30.75
CA PHE A 325 -0.18 -43.43 -29.76
C PHE A 325 -1.30 -44.39 -30.14
N GLN A 326 -2.17 -44.01 -31.09
CA GLN A 326 -3.24 -44.87 -31.61
C GLN A 326 -2.77 -46.26 -32.08
N PRO A 327 -1.63 -46.41 -32.81
CA PRO A 327 -1.16 -47.71 -33.27
C PRO A 327 -0.75 -48.68 -32.14
N PHE A 328 -0.42 -48.18 -30.96
CA PHE A 328 0.03 -49.02 -29.84
C PHE A 328 -1.13 -49.58 -29.00
N HIS A 329 -2.26 -48.87 -28.94
CA HIS A 329 -3.40 -49.25 -28.11
C HIS A 329 -4.59 -49.79 -28.91
N GLY A 330 -4.55 -49.66 -30.26
CA GLY A 330 -5.62 -50.08 -31.16
C GLY A 330 -6.72 -49.02 -31.32
N THR A 331 -7.36 -49.00 -32.48
CA THR A 331 -8.43 -48.04 -32.82
C THR A 331 -9.82 -48.64 -32.58
N GLY A 332 -10.74 -47.89 -31.98
CA GLY A 332 -12.17 -48.25 -31.95
C GLY A 332 -12.71 -48.80 -30.63
N SER A 333 -11.89 -48.90 -29.58
CA SER A 333 -12.37 -49.20 -28.22
C SER A 333 -12.30 -47.94 -27.34
N LYS A 334 -13.36 -47.64 -26.57
CA LYS A 334 -13.37 -46.47 -25.68
C LYS A 334 -12.20 -46.47 -24.68
N GLY A 335 -11.73 -47.66 -24.28
CA GLY A 335 -10.59 -47.83 -23.39
C GLY A 335 -9.25 -47.48 -24.04
N SER A 336 -9.03 -47.90 -25.30
CA SER A 336 -7.79 -47.60 -26.03
C SER A 336 -7.68 -46.12 -26.42
N ASP A 337 -8.81 -45.49 -26.77
CA ASP A 337 -8.86 -44.05 -27.03
C ASP A 337 -8.56 -43.24 -25.75
N PHE A 338 -9.10 -43.65 -24.61
CA PHE A 338 -8.82 -43.01 -23.33
C PHE A 338 -7.34 -43.13 -22.92
N LEU A 339 -6.74 -44.33 -23.06
CA LEU A 339 -5.32 -44.54 -22.77
C LEU A 339 -4.40 -43.73 -23.71
N SER A 340 -4.72 -43.70 -25.01
CA SER A 340 -3.98 -42.90 -25.99
C SER A 340 -4.06 -41.41 -25.69
N GLY A 341 -5.24 -40.93 -25.27
CA GLY A 341 -5.44 -39.54 -24.89
C GLY A 341 -4.71 -39.11 -23.63
N THR A 342 -4.80 -39.91 -22.57
CA THR A 342 -4.12 -39.62 -21.31
C THR A 342 -2.60 -39.63 -21.48
N LEU A 343 -2.05 -40.57 -22.26
CA LEU A 343 -0.63 -40.59 -22.60
C LEU A 343 -0.22 -39.41 -23.50
N ALA A 344 -1.04 -39.05 -24.49
CA ALA A 344 -0.79 -37.89 -25.35
C ALA A 344 -0.71 -36.58 -24.56
N ILE A 345 -1.69 -36.36 -23.67
CA ILE A 345 -1.72 -35.19 -22.79
C ILE A 345 -0.51 -35.19 -21.85
N SER A 346 -0.23 -36.33 -21.20
CA SER A 346 0.90 -36.43 -20.26
C SER A 346 2.24 -36.17 -20.95
N THR A 347 2.44 -36.71 -22.15
CA THR A 347 3.66 -36.53 -22.94
C THR A 347 3.81 -35.07 -23.39
N ALA A 348 2.73 -34.45 -23.89
CA ALA A 348 2.74 -33.03 -24.26
C ALA A 348 3.10 -32.13 -23.09
N VAL A 349 2.49 -32.37 -21.93
CA VAL A 349 2.76 -31.61 -20.71
C VAL A 349 4.21 -31.77 -20.29
N LEU A 350 4.77 -32.99 -20.28
CA LEU A 350 6.18 -33.21 -19.93
C LEU A 350 7.14 -32.56 -20.93
N MET A 351 6.86 -32.65 -22.23
CA MET A 351 7.70 -32.09 -23.30
C MET A 351 7.77 -30.57 -23.26
N VAL A 352 6.76 -29.92 -22.71
CA VAL A 352 6.71 -28.47 -22.53
C VAL A 352 7.25 -28.04 -21.16
N LEU A 353 6.87 -28.75 -20.09
CA LEU A 353 7.24 -28.39 -18.72
C LEU A 353 8.70 -28.66 -18.38
N LEU A 354 9.27 -29.80 -18.80
CA LEU A 354 10.66 -30.15 -18.48
C LEU A 354 11.66 -29.11 -18.98
N PRO A 355 11.66 -28.71 -20.27
CA PRO A 355 12.57 -27.67 -20.74
C PRO A 355 12.27 -26.31 -20.10
N HIS A 356 11.00 -25.97 -19.84
CA HIS A 356 10.65 -24.74 -19.12
C HIS A 356 11.23 -24.71 -17.70
N LEU A 357 11.10 -25.80 -16.95
CA LEU A 357 11.68 -25.95 -15.61
C LEU A 357 13.21 -25.95 -15.66
N ALA A 358 13.81 -26.58 -16.66
CA ALA A 358 15.25 -26.54 -16.88
C ALA A 358 15.75 -25.10 -17.13
N GLY A 359 15.07 -24.34 -17.98
CA GLY A 359 15.37 -22.92 -18.20
C GLY A 359 15.21 -22.09 -16.91
N ARG A 360 14.14 -22.34 -16.15
CA ARG A 360 13.86 -21.65 -14.88
C ARG A 360 14.92 -21.95 -13.81
N THR A 361 15.32 -23.22 -13.67
CA THR A 361 16.37 -23.65 -12.72
C THR A 361 17.73 -23.08 -13.12
N LEU A 362 18.03 -23.05 -14.42
CA LEU A 362 19.24 -22.42 -14.94
C LEU A 362 19.25 -20.91 -14.68
N ARG A 363 18.10 -20.24 -14.82
CA ARG A 363 17.97 -18.80 -14.55
C ARG A 363 18.09 -18.46 -13.06
N ASN A 364 17.57 -19.33 -12.19
CA ASN A 364 17.64 -19.16 -10.74
C ASN A 364 19.03 -19.47 -10.15
N ARG A 365 19.99 -19.93 -10.95
CA ARG A 365 21.36 -20.26 -10.54
C ARG A 365 22.07 -19.20 -9.71
N ALA A 366 21.82 -17.93 -10.01
CA ALA A 366 22.50 -16.84 -9.31
C ALA A 366 22.06 -16.72 -7.86
N ALA A 367 20.79 -17.03 -7.53
CA ALA A 367 20.19 -16.76 -6.23
C ALA A 367 20.79 -17.57 -5.08
N THR A 368 21.35 -18.76 -5.35
CA THR A 368 21.80 -19.70 -4.32
C THR A 368 23.30 -19.67 -4.06
N GLY A 369 24.08 -18.83 -4.76
CA GLY A 369 25.54 -18.71 -4.58
C GLY A 369 26.37 -19.94 -4.99
N SER A 370 25.76 -21.12 -5.06
CA SER A 370 26.36 -22.39 -5.47
C SER A 370 26.15 -22.64 -6.96
N LEU A 371 27.14 -22.23 -7.76
CA LEU A 371 27.17 -22.43 -9.21
C LEU A 371 27.03 -23.91 -9.62
N LYS A 372 27.51 -24.85 -8.78
CA LYS A 372 27.55 -26.29 -9.11
C LYS A 372 26.24 -27.00 -8.78
N ALA A 373 25.56 -26.66 -7.68
CA ALA A 373 24.40 -27.43 -7.21
C ALA A 373 23.15 -27.25 -8.06
N ALA A 374 22.90 -26.05 -8.60
CA ALA A 374 21.71 -25.78 -9.42
C ALA A 374 21.90 -26.14 -10.91
N ALA A 375 23.13 -26.34 -11.36
CA ALA A 375 23.43 -26.72 -12.74
C ALA A 375 23.08 -28.19 -13.04
N LEU A 376 23.36 -29.09 -12.10
CA LEU A 376 23.11 -30.52 -12.22
C LEU A 376 21.63 -30.87 -12.48
N PRO A 377 20.64 -30.36 -11.71
CA PRO A 377 19.25 -30.67 -11.98
C PRO A 377 18.78 -30.09 -13.32
N ALA A 378 19.22 -28.90 -13.71
CA ALA A 378 18.88 -28.32 -15.01
C ALA A 378 19.43 -29.17 -16.17
N LEU A 379 20.68 -29.63 -16.07
CA LEU A 379 21.29 -30.52 -17.05
C LEU A 379 20.64 -31.91 -17.07
N ALA A 380 20.26 -32.46 -15.92
CA ALA A 380 19.53 -33.71 -15.83
C ALA A 380 18.15 -33.60 -16.50
N LEU A 381 17.41 -32.52 -16.27
CA LEU A 381 16.13 -32.24 -16.92
C LEU A 381 16.29 -32.11 -18.45
N LEU A 382 17.32 -31.38 -18.91
CA LEU A 382 17.62 -31.27 -20.35
C LEU A 382 18.07 -32.60 -20.96
N GLY A 383 18.82 -33.42 -20.21
CA GLY A 383 19.25 -34.75 -20.66
C GLY A 383 18.07 -35.70 -20.83
N VAL A 384 17.19 -35.76 -19.83
CA VAL A 384 15.94 -36.55 -19.90
C VAL A 384 15.06 -36.05 -21.04
N TRP A 385 14.84 -34.74 -21.13
CA TRP A 385 14.04 -34.15 -22.21
C TRP A 385 14.64 -34.41 -23.59
N GLY A 386 15.94 -34.22 -23.77
CA GLY A 386 16.63 -34.43 -25.05
C GLY A 386 16.57 -35.90 -25.48
N PHE A 387 16.77 -36.83 -24.55
CA PHE A 387 16.62 -38.26 -24.80
C PHE A 387 15.16 -38.63 -25.17
N SER A 388 14.18 -38.12 -24.42
CA SER A 388 12.76 -38.35 -24.72
C SER A 388 12.34 -37.72 -26.06
N GLY A 389 12.81 -36.52 -26.38
CA GLY A 389 12.53 -35.85 -27.65
C GLY A 389 13.13 -36.61 -28.84
N TRP A 390 14.37 -37.08 -28.70
CA TRP A 390 15.03 -37.94 -29.69
C TRP A 390 14.25 -39.25 -29.91
N THR A 391 13.95 -39.98 -28.83
CA THR A 391 13.25 -41.27 -28.91
C THR A 391 11.84 -41.12 -29.48
N LEU A 392 11.08 -40.11 -29.07
CA LEU A 392 9.76 -39.83 -29.63
C LEU A 392 9.82 -39.39 -31.09
N GLY A 393 10.78 -38.54 -31.47
CA GLY A 393 10.98 -38.13 -32.86
C GLY A 393 11.29 -39.33 -33.77
N TYR A 394 12.17 -40.21 -33.30
CA TYR A 394 12.51 -41.46 -33.98
C TYR A 394 11.32 -42.42 -34.10
N LEU A 395 10.57 -42.63 -33.01
CA LEU A 395 9.36 -43.45 -33.01
C LEU A 395 8.30 -42.90 -33.97
N ARG A 396 8.09 -41.57 -33.96
CA ARG A 396 7.15 -40.89 -34.85
C ARG A 396 7.52 -41.06 -36.31
N ALA A 397 8.80 -40.90 -36.65
CA ALA A 397 9.27 -41.11 -38.01
C ALA A 397 9.04 -42.57 -38.46
N LYS A 398 9.34 -43.55 -37.60
CA LYS A 398 9.07 -44.96 -37.89
C LYS A 398 7.59 -45.26 -38.11
N LEU A 399 6.70 -44.61 -37.36
CA LEU A 399 5.25 -44.79 -37.52
C LEU A 399 4.76 -44.21 -38.85
N VAL A 400 5.24 -43.03 -39.24
CA VAL A 400 4.89 -42.41 -40.53
C VAL A 400 5.41 -43.21 -41.72
N LEU A 401 6.57 -43.85 -41.56
CA LEU A 401 7.19 -44.71 -42.57
C LEU A 401 6.59 -46.13 -42.61
N ARG A 402 5.75 -46.50 -41.65
CA ARG A 402 5.09 -47.81 -41.63
C ARG A 402 4.02 -47.81 -42.71
N ARG A 403 4.17 -48.68 -43.72
CA ARG A 403 3.16 -48.88 -44.77
C ARG A 403 1.82 -49.23 -44.10
N PRO A 404 0.70 -48.58 -44.47
CA PRO A 404 -0.60 -49.00 -43.97
C PRO A 404 -0.81 -50.45 -44.35
N ASP A 405 -1.27 -51.27 -43.39
CA ASP A 405 -1.62 -52.66 -43.65
C ASP A 405 -2.58 -52.67 -44.85
N SER A 406 -2.26 -53.46 -45.88
CA SER A 406 -3.05 -53.49 -47.10
C SER A 406 -4.50 -53.79 -46.73
N THR A 407 -5.37 -52.78 -46.83
CA THR A 407 -6.81 -52.98 -46.75
C THR A 407 -7.13 -54.04 -47.78
N LYS A 408 -7.59 -55.22 -47.33
CA LYS A 408 -7.96 -56.33 -48.21
C LYS A 408 -8.77 -55.74 -49.36
N THR A 409 -8.17 -55.69 -50.54
CA THR A 409 -8.83 -55.16 -51.74
C THR A 409 -10.13 -55.95 -51.86
N PRO A 410 -11.31 -55.30 -51.86
CA PRO A 410 -12.57 -56.02 -52.01
C PRO A 410 -12.44 -56.91 -53.24
N GLU A 411 -12.81 -58.19 -53.12
CA GLU A 411 -12.56 -59.21 -54.16
C GLU A 411 -13.00 -58.77 -55.56
N VAL A 412 -14.00 -57.88 -55.62
CA VAL A 412 -14.55 -57.25 -56.84
C VAL A 412 -13.52 -56.45 -57.66
N VAL A 413 -12.42 -55.98 -57.07
CA VAL A 413 -11.41 -55.14 -57.76
C VAL A 413 -10.20 -55.95 -58.25
N LYS A 414 -10.08 -57.23 -57.87
CA LYS A 414 -8.97 -58.10 -58.29
C LYS A 414 -9.01 -58.48 -59.77
N ASP A 415 -10.17 -58.37 -60.41
CA ASP A 415 -10.36 -58.75 -61.82
C ASP A 415 -10.03 -57.63 -62.82
N PHE A 416 -9.70 -56.43 -62.35
CA PHE A 416 -9.30 -55.32 -63.23
C PHE A 416 -7.79 -55.40 -63.56
N LYS A 417 -7.48 -55.71 -64.82
CA LYS A 417 -6.12 -55.64 -65.39
C LYS A 417 -5.60 -54.20 -65.30
N GLY A 418 -4.68 -53.93 -64.37
CA GLY A 418 -4.16 -52.60 -64.04
C GLY A 418 -4.41 -52.13 -62.60
N ALA A 419 -5.16 -52.89 -61.79
CA ALA A 419 -5.37 -52.59 -60.37
C ALA A 419 -4.13 -52.86 -59.48
N GLU A 420 -3.07 -53.46 -60.05
CA GLU A 420 -1.82 -53.77 -59.33
C GLU A 420 -1.00 -52.51 -59.00
N ASP A 421 -1.06 -51.48 -59.86
CA ASP A 421 -0.39 -50.18 -59.61
C ASP A 421 -1.11 -49.34 -58.54
N PHE A 422 -2.42 -49.53 -58.36
CA PHE A 422 -3.20 -48.88 -57.29
C PHE A 422 -3.10 -49.63 -55.95
N ALA A 423 -2.55 -50.84 -55.95
CA ALA A 423 -2.46 -51.70 -54.76
C ALA A 423 -1.16 -51.54 -53.98
N GLN A 424 -0.21 -50.72 -54.44
CA GLN A 424 0.95 -50.36 -53.63
C GLN A 424 0.56 -49.20 -52.70
N PRO A 425 0.43 -49.44 -51.38
CA PRO A 425 0.23 -48.34 -50.44
C PRO A 425 1.49 -47.47 -50.44
N GLN A 426 1.52 -46.43 -51.28
CA GLN A 426 2.55 -45.42 -51.23
C GLN A 426 2.45 -44.71 -49.89
N THR A 427 3.56 -44.68 -49.15
CA THR A 427 3.61 -43.90 -47.93
C THR A 427 3.62 -42.41 -48.29
N LEU A 428 3.13 -41.54 -47.40
CA LEU A 428 3.25 -40.08 -47.56
C LEU A 428 4.70 -39.63 -47.77
N ALA A 429 5.70 -40.44 -47.39
CA ALA A 429 7.11 -40.18 -47.64
C ALA A 429 7.49 -40.44 -49.10
N ASP A 430 6.94 -41.51 -49.70
CA ASP A 430 7.19 -41.89 -51.10
C ASP A 430 6.59 -40.88 -52.09
N SER A 431 5.51 -40.18 -51.71
CA SER A 431 4.90 -39.14 -52.56
C SER A 431 5.62 -37.79 -52.49
N LEU A 432 6.51 -37.60 -51.51
CA LEU A 432 7.24 -36.35 -51.26
C LEU A 432 8.75 -36.47 -51.51
N ASP A 433 9.24 -37.61 -52.03
CA ASP A 433 10.67 -37.92 -52.26
C ASP A 433 11.56 -37.65 -51.04
N LEU A 434 10.99 -37.76 -49.84
CA LEU A 434 11.69 -37.49 -48.59
C LEU A 434 12.45 -38.74 -48.14
N SER A 435 13.77 -38.62 -47.99
CA SER A 435 14.56 -39.69 -47.38
C SER A 435 14.10 -39.95 -45.95
N GLN A 436 14.15 -41.23 -45.54
CA GLN A 436 13.81 -41.66 -44.18
C GLN A 436 14.58 -40.85 -43.10
N ASP A 437 15.85 -40.55 -43.35
CA ASP A 437 16.68 -39.78 -42.43
C ASP A 437 16.18 -38.33 -42.33
N THR A 438 15.76 -37.71 -43.44
CA THR A 438 15.20 -36.36 -43.44
C THR A 438 13.93 -36.28 -42.58
N ILE A 439 13.06 -37.29 -42.65
CA ILE A 439 11.82 -37.34 -41.86
C ILE A 439 12.12 -37.51 -40.36
N ILE A 440 13.09 -38.36 -40.01
CA ILE A 440 13.57 -38.52 -38.63
C ILE A 440 14.08 -37.18 -38.09
N TRP A 441 14.99 -36.53 -38.81
CA TRP A 441 15.57 -35.26 -38.40
C TRP A 441 14.53 -34.14 -38.30
N MET A 442 13.55 -34.10 -39.20
CA MET A 442 12.47 -33.13 -39.15
C MET A 442 11.61 -33.28 -37.88
N PHE A 443 11.20 -34.50 -37.52
CA PHE A 443 10.40 -34.71 -36.31
C PHE A 443 11.19 -34.47 -35.02
N VAL A 444 12.47 -34.87 -35.00
CA VAL A 444 13.37 -34.55 -33.90
C VAL A 444 13.50 -33.03 -33.78
N ALA A 445 13.85 -32.32 -34.86
CA ALA A 445 14.01 -30.87 -34.85
C ALA A 445 12.75 -30.12 -34.40
N LEU A 446 11.55 -30.56 -34.83
CA LEU A 446 10.29 -29.97 -34.41
C LEU A 446 10.06 -30.09 -32.89
N LEU A 447 10.35 -31.26 -32.30
CA LEU A 447 10.24 -31.48 -30.85
C LEU A 447 11.27 -30.66 -30.06
N PHE A 448 12.50 -30.55 -30.58
CA PHE A 448 13.51 -29.69 -30.01
C PHE A 448 13.14 -28.21 -30.11
N LEU A 449 12.47 -27.79 -31.18
CA LEU A 449 11.98 -26.42 -31.35
C LEU A 449 10.87 -26.11 -30.34
N SER A 450 9.85 -26.97 -30.22
CA SER A 450 8.72 -26.72 -29.30
C SER A 450 9.17 -26.70 -27.84
N GLY A 451 9.99 -27.66 -27.42
CA GLY A 451 10.61 -27.65 -26.09
C GLY A 451 11.63 -26.52 -25.92
N GLY A 452 12.38 -26.16 -26.98
CA GLY A 452 13.32 -25.04 -27.00
C GLY A 452 12.64 -23.69 -26.74
N VAL A 453 11.45 -23.47 -27.29
CA VAL A 453 10.62 -22.30 -26.95
C VAL A 453 10.24 -22.32 -25.47
N GLY A 454 9.83 -23.48 -24.92
CA GLY A 454 9.58 -23.66 -23.49
C GLY A 454 10.78 -23.32 -22.61
N PHE A 455 11.97 -23.77 -23.01
CA PHE A 455 13.24 -23.47 -22.36
C PHE A 455 13.59 -21.98 -22.38
N LEU A 456 13.48 -21.34 -23.56
CA LEU A 456 13.70 -19.90 -23.71
C LEU A 456 12.72 -19.10 -22.86
N LEU A 457 11.44 -19.49 -22.77
CA LEU A 457 10.48 -18.87 -21.85
C LEU A 457 10.89 -19.01 -20.38
N GLY A 458 11.49 -20.13 -20.01
CA GLY A 458 12.07 -20.32 -18.68
C GLY A 458 13.24 -19.38 -18.41
N LEU A 459 14.08 -19.13 -19.42
CA LEU A 459 15.23 -18.23 -19.35
C LEU A 459 14.87 -16.74 -19.38
N LEU A 460 13.82 -16.38 -20.11
CA LEU A 460 13.31 -15.00 -20.26
C LEU A 460 12.78 -14.42 -18.94
N LYS A 461 12.75 -15.19 -17.86
CA LYS A 461 12.41 -14.68 -16.54
C LYS A 461 13.45 -13.65 -16.08
N GLU A 462 12.95 -12.62 -15.40
CA GLU A 462 13.77 -11.62 -14.74
C GLU A 462 14.78 -12.26 -13.78
N HIS A 463 15.95 -11.64 -13.66
CA HIS A 463 17.00 -12.12 -12.76
C HIS A 463 16.51 -12.03 -11.30
N PRO A 464 16.69 -13.06 -10.46
CA PRO A 464 16.09 -13.11 -9.12
C PRO A 464 16.47 -11.93 -8.23
N TYR A 465 17.70 -11.40 -8.35
CA TYR A 465 18.13 -10.22 -7.60
C TYR A 465 17.49 -8.92 -8.09
N LEU A 466 17.20 -8.82 -9.39
CA LEU A 466 16.53 -7.66 -9.96
C LEU A 466 15.04 -7.64 -9.56
N ASP A 467 14.40 -8.82 -9.57
CA ASP A 467 13.05 -9.03 -9.05
C ASP A 467 12.99 -8.72 -7.53
N ALA A 468 13.95 -9.22 -6.75
CA ALA A 468 14.04 -8.93 -5.32
C ALA A 468 14.21 -7.42 -5.04
N TYR A 469 15.10 -6.75 -5.77
CA TYR A 469 15.30 -5.30 -5.66
C TYR A 469 14.04 -4.51 -6.02
N ARG A 470 13.37 -4.83 -7.14
CA ARG A 470 12.10 -4.20 -7.53
C ARG A 470 11.00 -4.44 -6.49
N SER A 471 10.87 -5.66 -5.99
CA SER A 471 9.90 -5.98 -4.94
C SER A 471 10.18 -5.21 -3.64
N ALA A 472 11.45 -4.92 -3.33
CA ALA A 472 11.83 -4.10 -2.19
C ALA A 472 11.48 -2.63 -2.42
N LEU A 473 11.69 -2.10 -3.62
CA LEU A 473 11.25 -0.75 -4.00
C LEU A 473 9.72 -0.59 -3.95
N GLU A 474 8.97 -1.56 -4.47
CA GLU A 474 7.49 -1.56 -4.40
C GLU A 474 7.01 -1.57 -2.95
N ARG A 475 7.58 -2.45 -2.12
CA ARG A 475 7.28 -2.50 -0.68
C ARG A 475 7.60 -1.17 0.00
N ARG A 476 8.75 -0.56 -0.31
CA ARG A 476 9.14 0.76 0.21
C ARG A 476 8.13 1.84 -0.19
N ALA A 477 7.75 1.90 -1.46
CA ALA A 477 6.77 2.87 -1.96
C ALA A 477 5.41 2.72 -1.26
N ASP A 478 4.96 1.48 -1.04
CA ASP A 478 3.74 1.21 -0.28
C ASP A 478 3.87 1.64 1.19
N ARG A 479 5.04 1.43 1.83
CA ARG A 479 5.29 1.92 3.20
C ARG A 479 5.31 3.44 3.30
N VAL A 480 5.85 4.13 2.30
CA VAL A 480 5.82 5.60 2.23
C VAL A 480 4.38 6.10 2.20
N ARG A 481 3.52 5.50 1.38
CA ARG A 481 2.08 5.85 1.34
C ARG A 481 1.39 5.60 2.68
N GLN A 482 1.66 4.46 3.33
CA GLN A 482 1.09 4.14 4.65
C GLN A 482 1.55 5.14 5.73
N ARG A 483 2.81 5.59 5.67
CA ARG A 483 3.35 6.61 6.56
C ARG A 483 2.64 7.96 6.37
N GLU A 484 2.39 8.36 5.13
CA GLU A 484 1.66 9.60 4.83
C GLU A 484 0.22 9.55 5.35
N GLU A 485 -0.49 8.43 5.16
CA GLU A 485 -1.83 8.21 5.71
C GLU A 485 -1.84 8.28 7.25
N ALA A 486 -0.85 7.67 7.91
CA ALA A 486 -0.70 7.71 9.36
C ALA A 486 -0.43 9.14 9.88
N ARG A 487 0.40 9.92 9.18
CA ARG A 487 0.66 11.33 9.53
C ARG A 487 -0.61 12.18 9.46
N VAL A 488 -1.40 12.03 8.39
CA VAL A 488 -2.68 12.74 8.26
C VAL A 488 -3.65 12.36 9.38
N ALA A 489 -3.65 11.09 9.83
CA ALA A 489 -4.47 10.66 10.96
C ALA A 489 -4.03 11.31 12.28
N VAL A 490 -2.71 11.38 12.55
CA VAL A 490 -2.15 12.07 13.73
C VAL A 490 -2.50 13.55 13.72
N ASP A 491 -2.33 14.23 12.58
CA ASP A 491 -2.63 15.66 12.46
C ASP A 491 -4.11 15.95 12.70
N ARG A 492 -5.00 15.09 12.16
CA ARG A 492 -6.44 15.19 12.42
C ARG A 492 -6.76 15.00 13.90
N ALA A 493 -6.18 14.00 14.56
CA ALA A 493 -6.41 13.75 15.97
C ALA A 493 -5.90 14.93 16.85
N ARG A 494 -4.72 15.49 16.52
CA ARG A 494 -4.18 16.68 17.19
C ARG A 494 -5.06 17.92 17.01
N SER A 495 -5.62 18.13 15.82
CA SER A 495 -6.51 19.28 15.59
C SER A 495 -7.77 19.24 16.48
N LEU A 496 -8.28 18.05 16.78
CA LEU A 496 -9.44 17.86 17.66
C LEU A 496 -9.10 18.15 19.14
N THR A 497 -7.91 17.77 19.58
CA THR A 497 -7.46 18.03 20.96
C THR A 497 -7.10 19.49 21.18
N LEU A 498 -6.45 20.15 20.21
CA LEU A 498 -6.11 21.58 20.28
C LEU A 498 -7.35 22.47 20.39
N THR A 499 -8.44 22.12 19.71
CA THR A 499 -9.70 22.88 19.76
C THR A 499 -10.61 22.48 20.93
N ALA A 500 -10.22 21.51 21.77
CA ALA A 500 -11.09 20.98 22.82
C ALA A 500 -11.47 22.02 23.88
N GLN A 501 -10.51 22.83 24.31
CA GLN A 501 -10.74 23.86 25.34
C GLN A 501 -11.65 24.97 24.81
N GLU A 502 -11.39 25.48 23.61
CA GLU A 502 -12.24 26.49 22.97
C GLU A 502 -13.68 25.96 22.75
N ARG A 503 -13.82 24.68 22.36
CA ARG A 503 -15.13 24.02 22.27
C ARG A 503 -15.80 23.92 23.64
N ALA A 504 -15.06 23.71 24.74
CA ALA A 504 -15.60 23.65 26.09
C ALA A 504 -16.09 25.03 26.56
N ASP A 505 -15.30 26.08 26.32
CA ASP A 505 -15.65 27.45 26.70
C ASP A 505 -16.88 27.95 25.93
N ARG A 506 -16.94 27.74 24.60
CA ARG A 506 -18.14 28.02 23.80
C ARG A 506 -19.39 27.31 24.30
N ARG A 507 -19.25 26.08 24.82
CA ARG A 507 -20.39 25.34 25.41
C ARG A 507 -20.86 25.98 26.70
N ARG A 508 -19.94 26.39 27.58
CA ARG A 508 -20.27 27.09 28.85
C ARG A 508 -20.97 28.41 28.57
N GLU A 509 -20.41 29.23 27.68
CA GLU A 509 -21.01 30.50 27.25
C GLU A 509 -22.43 30.30 26.68
N ALA A 510 -22.65 29.26 25.89
CA ALA A 510 -23.96 28.93 25.34
C ALA A 510 -24.97 28.51 26.42
N VAL A 511 -24.52 27.83 27.48
CA VAL A 511 -25.38 27.47 28.64
C VAL A 511 -25.70 28.71 29.45
N ASP A 512 -24.72 29.56 29.74
CA ASP A 512 -24.91 30.83 30.45
C ASP A 512 -25.88 31.76 29.71
N ALA A 513 -25.77 31.84 28.39
CA ALA A 513 -26.71 32.60 27.56
C ALA A 513 -28.15 32.05 27.66
N ARG A 514 -28.34 30.73 27.71
CA ARG A 514 -29.66 30.09 27.85
C ARG A 514 -30.26 30.32 29.24
N VAL A 515 -29.44 30.25 30.28
CA VAL A 515 -29.89 30.54 31.66
C VAL A 515 -30.34 31.99 31.75
N ARG A 516 -29.54 32.94 31.26
CA ARG A 516 -29.91 34.37 31.21
C ARG A 516 -31.20 34.63 30.43
N ALA A 517 -31.33 34.04 29.24
CA ALA A 517 -32.56 34.18 28.44
C ALA A 517 -33.80 33.62 29.15
N THR A 518 -33.65 32.53 29.91
CA THR A 518 -34.74 31.97 30.73
C THR A 518 -35.09 32.92 31.88
N GLU A 519 -34.11 33.47 32.57
CA GLU A 519 -34.33 34.45 33.64
C GLU A 519 -35.07 35.69 33.11
N GLU A 520 -34.60 36.26 32.00
CA GLU A 520 -35.24 37.42 31.33
C GLU A 520 -36.69 37.13 30.90
N LEU A 521 -36.99 35.92 30.41
CA LEU A 521 -38.33 35.54 30.01
C LEU A 521 -39.33 35.49 31.18
N TYR A 522 -38.93 34.86 32.29
CA TYR A 522 -39.78 34.76 33.48
C TYR A 522 -39.94 36.12 34.16
N GLU A 523 -38.91 36.95 34.10
CA GLU A 523 -38.96 38.33 34.56
C GLU A 523 -39.92 39.18 33.71
N ALA A 524 -39.89 39.03 32.37
CA ALA A 524 -40.86 39.66 31.48
C ALA A 524 -42.30 39.17 31.74
N ALA A 525 -42.49 37.90 32.08
CA ALA A 525 -43.80 37.38 32.49
C ALA A 525 -44.29 38.01 33.81
N ALA A 526 -43.40 38.23 34.78
CA ALA A 526 -43.73 38.93 36.03
C ALA A 526 -44.15 40.40 35.77
N HIS A 527 -43.46 41.09 34.85
CA HIS A 527 -43.87 42.42 34.40
C HIS A 527 -45.25 42.43 33.74
N ALA A 528 -45.52 41.50 32.82
CA ALA A 528 -46.80 41.40 32.13
C ALA A 528 -47.96 41.10 33.10
N PHE A 529 -47.70 40.33 34.17
CA PHE A 529 -48.66 40.14 35.25
C PHE A 529 -49.02 41.46 35.94
N LEU A 530 -48.03 42.28 36.33
CA LEU A 530 -48.29 43.60 36.95
C LEU A 530 -49.02 44.54 36.00
N GLU A 531 -48.68 44.53 34.70
CA GLU A 531 -49.38 45.30 33.67
C GLU A 531 -50.87 44.91 33.64
N GLY A 532 -51.17 43.61 33.66
CA GLY A 532 -52.55 43.11 33.73
C GLY A 532 -53.29 43.51 35.01
N VAL A 533 -52.59 43.59 36.15
CA VAL A 533 -53.16 44.09 37.42
C VAL A 533 -53.49 45.58 37.31
N VAL A 534 -52.58 46.39 36.77
CA VAL A 534 -52.77 47.84 36.59
C VAL A 534 -53.90 48.13 35.61
N GLU A 535 -53.96 47.41 34.49
CA GLU A 535 -54.97 47.60 33.44
C GLU A 535 -56.41 47.43 33.94
N ARG A 536 -56.62 46.55 34.92
CA ARG A 536 -57.96 46.17 35.39
C ARG A 536 -58.32 46.68 36.78
N SER A 537 -57.35 47.09 37.59
CA SER A 537 -57.61 47.64 38.92
C SER A 537 -58.38 48.96 38.82
N SER A 538 -59.42 49.11 39.63
CA SER A 538 -60.13 50.39 39.83
C SER A 538 -59.68 51.13 41.09
N ASP A 539 -58.76 50.54 41.86
CA ASP A 539 -58.20 51.11 43.08
C ASP A 539 -56.87 51.82 42.78
N PRO A 540 -56.78 53.15 42.96
CA PRO A 540 -55.56 53.92 42.76
C PRO A 540 -54.37 53.41 43.57
N ALA A 541 -54.61 52.94 44.80
CA ALA A 541 -53.54 52.46 45.68
C ALA A 541 -52.87 51.19 45.13
N VAL A 542 -53.66 50.31 44.51
CA VAL A 542 -53.16 49.08 43.86
C VAL A 542 -52.37 49.43 42.60
N THR A 543 -52.85 50.38 41.80
CA THR A 543 -52.13 50.82 40.58
C THR A 543 -50.80 51.47 40.91
N GLU A 544 -50.75 52.34 41.95
CA GLU A 544 -49.52 52.98 42.40
C GLU A 544 -48.53 51.96 42.97
N ALA A 545 -49.01 51.03 43.81
CA ALA A 545 -48.20 49.96 44.38
C ALA A 545 -47.62 49.04 43.29
N ALA A 546 -48.43 48.62 42.31
CA ALA A 546 -47.99 47.80 41.18
C ALA A 546 -46.99 48.54 40.29
N MET A 547 -47.22 49.83 40.00
CA MET A 547 -46.26 50.67 39.26
C MET A 547 -44.94 50.83 40.02
N LYS A 548 -44.99 51.07 41.34
CA LYS A 548 -43.80 51.18 42.19
C LYS A 548 -43.02 49.86 42.22
N LEU A 549 -43.72 48.74 42.36
CA LEU A 549 -43.13 47.42 42.33
C LEU A 549 -42.50 47.12 40.97
N SER A 550 -43.17 47.45 39.86
CA SER A 550 -42.65 47.25 38.50
C SER A 550 -41.33 48.00 38.22
N ARG A 551 -41.02 49.06 38.98
CA ARG A 551 -39.74 49.79 38.88
C ARG A 551 -38.60 49.11 39.64
N THR A 552 -38.91 48.10 40.46
CA THR A 552 -37.94 47.39 41.30
C THR A 552 -37.45 46.16 40.55
N TRP A 553 -36.41 46.30 39.75
CA TRP A 553 -35.77 45.17 39.04
C TRP A 553 -34.67 44.55 39.90
N PRO A 554 -34.61 43.20 40.07
CA PRO A 554 -35.56 42.18 39.60
C PRO A 554 -36.80 41.99 40.52
N LEU A 555 -37.96 41.79 39.90
CA LEU A 555 -39.28 41.49 40.49
C LEU A 555 -39.35 40.07 41.06
N LEU A 556 -38.72 39.11 40.41
CA LEU A 556 -38.63 37.76 40.95
C LEU A 556 -37.51 37.67 41.99
N PRO A 557 -37.68 36.90 43.08
CA PRO A 557 -36.65 36.76 44.09
C PRO A 557 -35.38 36.25 43.44
N THR A 558 -34.24 36.84 43.79
CA THR A 558 -32.94 36.36 43.35
C THR A 558 -32.86 34.90 43.79
N PRO A 559 -32.56 33.96 42.89
CA PRO A 559 -32.42 32.57 43.29
C PRO A 559 -31.36 32.52 44.39
N SER A 560 -31.71 31.91 45.52
CA SER A 560 -30.70 31.52 46.51
C SER A 560 -29.66 30.72 45.74
N SER A 561 -28.39 31.15 45.78
CA SER A 561 -27.31 30.57 44.96
C SER A 561 -27.47 29.05 44.87
N PRO A 562 -27.39 28.46 43.67
CA PRO A 562 -27.52 27.03 43.54
C PRO A 562 -26.52 26.40 44.50
N PRO A 563 -26.92 25.38 45.29
CA PRO A 563 -25.94 24.63 46.07
C PRO A 563 -24.84 24.18 45.10
N PRO A 564 -23.55 24.26 45.49
CA PRO A 564 -22.46 23.83 44.64
C PRO A 564 -22.81 22.43 44.13
N PRO A 565 -22.54 22.11 42.85
CA PRO A 565 -22.88 20.82 42.28
C PRO A 565 -22.34 19.77 43.24
N VAL A 566 -23.25 19.02 43.86
CA VAL A 566 -22.88 17.96 44.80
C VAL A 566 -22.06 17.02 43.94
N ARG A 567 -20.73 17.04 44.11
CA ARG A 567 -19.87 16.00 43.57
C ARG A 567 -20.43 14.72 44.14
N ARG A 568 -21.22 13.99 43.34
CA ARG A 568 -21.52 12.60 43.64
C ARG A 568 -20.14 11.94 43.63
N ASN A 569 -19.62 11.67 44.83
CA ASN A 569 -18.41 10.89 45.00
C ASN A 569 -18.63 9.60 44.20
N ALA A 570 -17.87 9.46 43.11
CA ALA A 570 -17.83 8.25 42.30
C ALA A 570 -17.04 7.17 43.03
#